data_AF-A0A177ZM15-F1
#
_entry.id   AF-A0A177ZM15-F1
#
_cell.length_a   1.000
_cell.length_b   1.000
_cell.length_c   1.000
_cell.angle_alpha   90.00
_cell.angle_beta   90.00
_cell.angle_gamma   90.00
#
_symmetry.space_group_name_H-M   'P 1'
#
loop_
_entity.id
_entity.type
_entity.pdbx_description
1 polymer ?
#
loop_
_entity_poly.entity_id
_entity_poly.type
_entity_poly.pdbx_seq_one_letter_code
_entity_poly.pdbx_strand_id
1 'polypeptide(L)'
;MIEPNRTLWQVRCAFNAFCKRVLKNEAINIFKERQQRQAKEMTLSDLTPQEENQLYTLDQQYKGEEGQSFQVVGKKITPKLLAEALRTLPIEKRKTVLLYYFFNKSDVEIAELLEIPRSTVQ
;
A
#
# COMPACT_ATOMS: atom_id res chain seq x y z
N MET A 1 36.99 47.70 -31.65
CA MET A 1 36.59 48.68 -30.62
C MET A 1 36.75 48.00 -29.28
N ILE A 2 37.77 48.41 -28.50
CA ILE A 2 38.06 47.84 -27.18
C ILE A 2 37.04 48.46 -26.22
N GLU A 3 36.16 47.66 -25.62
CA GLU A 3 35.22 48.16 -24.61
C GLU A 3 36.00 48.90 -23.50
N PRO A 4 35.56 50.10 -23.09
CA PRO A 4 36.24 50.82 -22.03
C PRO A 4 36.16 49.99 -20.75
N ASN A 5 37.30 49.80 -20.10
CA ASN A 5 37.43 49.06 -18.85
C ASN A 5 36.41 49.61 -17.84
N ARG A 6 35.29 48.90 -17.65
CA ARG A 6 34.26 49.29 -16.69
C ARG A 6 34.92 49.44 -15.33
N THR A 7 34.61 50.51 -14.60
CA THR A 7 35.12 50.64 -13.24
C THR A 7 34.63 49.45 -12.42
N LEU A 8 35.41 49.00 -11.43
CA LEU A 8 35.05 47.87 -10.56
C LEU A 8 33.63 48.00 -9.98
N TRP A 9 33.22 49.25 -9.72
CA TRP A 9 31.87 49.61 -9.28
C TRP A 9 30.79 49.26 -10.31
N GLN A 10 30.98 49.62 -11.58
CA GLN A 10 30.03 49.30 -12.65
C GLN A 10 29.86 47.79 -12.84
N VAL A 11 30.95 47.02 -12.72
CA VAL A 11 30.90 45.54 -12.77
C VAL A 11 30.08 44.98 -11.61
N ARG A 12 30.31 45.46 -10.38
CA ARG A 12 29.54 45.07 -9.19
C ARG A 12 28.04 45.41 -9.34
N CYS A 13 27.72 46.60 -9.84
CA CYS A 13 26.34 47.01 -10.08
C CYS A 13 25.65 46.14 -11.14
N ALA A 14 26.33 45.84 -12.25
CA ALA A 14 25.79 44.97 -13.30
C ALA A 14 25.53 43.55 -12.81
N PHE A 15 26.48 42.98 -12.05
CA PHE A 15 26.31 41.65 -11.45
C PHE A 15 25.15 41.62 -10.45
N ASN A 16 25.04 42.61 -9.57
CA ASN A 16 23.93 42.71 -8.62
C ASN A 16 22.56 42.81 -9.34
N ALA A 17 22.48 43.63 -10.41
CA ALA A 17 21.26 43.74 -11.21
C ALA A 17 20.91 42.42 -11.89
N PHE A 18 21.92 41.70 -12.40
CA PHE A 18 21.74 40.36 -12.96
C PHE A 18 21.20 39.37 -11.92
N CYS A 19 21.83 39.26 -10.75
CA CYS A 19 21.38 38.37 -9.67
C CYS A 19 19.94 38.66 -9.26
N LYS A 20 19.58 39.94 -9.07
CA LYS A 20 18.21 40.35 -8.75
C LYS A 20 17.21 39.94 -9.82
N ARG A 21 17.58 40.06 -11.10
CA ARG A 21 16.73 39.67 -12.23
C ARG A 21 16.56 38.15 -12.29
N VAL A 22 17.63 37.38 -12.09
CA VAL A 22 17.57 35.91 -12.05
C VAL A 22 16.63 35.47 -10.93
N LEU A 23 16.81 35.97 -9.71
CA LEU A 23 15.95 35.61 -8.57
C LEU A 23 14.48 35.96 -8.81
N LYS A 24 14.20 37.14 -9.38
CA LYS A 24 12.84 37.55 -9.73
C LYS A 24 12.21 36.62 -10.77
N ASN A 25 12.95 36.27 -11.82
CA ASN A 25 12.47 35.39 -12.87
C ASN A 25 12.22 33.98 -12.34
N GLU A 26 13.09 33.48 -11.47
CA GLU A 26 12.93 32.16 -10.87
C GLU A 26 11.69 32.09 -9.96
N ALA A 27 11.46 33.13 -9.15
CA ALA A 27 10.23 33.23 -8.36
C ALA A 27 8.97 33.21 -9.24
N ILE A 28 9.01 33.88 -10.40
CA ILE A 28 7.91 33.86 -11.38
C ILE A 28 7.74 32.45 -11.97
N ASN A 29 8.84 31.76 -12.32
CA ASN A 29 8.78 30.40 -12.85
C ASN A 29 8.16 29.43 -11.85
N ILE A 30 8.61 29.46 -10.59
CA ILE A 30 8.07 28.63 -9.51
C ILE A 30 6.56 28.88 -9.35
N PHE A 31 6.13 30.14 -9.36
CA PHE A 31 4.70 30.47 -9.24
C PHE A 31 3.89 29.94 -10.44
N LYS A 32 4.40 30.11 -11.66
CA LYS A 32 3.75 29.58 -12.87
C LYS A 32 3.64 28.05 -12.85
N GLU A 33 4.71 27.37 -12.46
CA GLU A 33 4.73 25.91 -12.36
C GLU A 33 3.75 25.42 -11.29
N ARG A 34 3.68 26.10 -10.15
CA ARG A 34 2.68 25.82 -9.11
C ARG A 34 1.25 25.97 -9.63
N GLN A 35 0.94 27.05 -10.36
CA GLN A 35 -0.39 27.25 -10.94
C GLN A 35 -0.73 26.17 -11.98
N GLN A 36 0.25 25.75 -12.80
CA GLN A 36 0.05 24.67 -13.76
C GLN A 36 -0.20 23.32 -13.09
N ARG A 37 0.52 23.03 -12.00
CA ARG A 37 0.28 21.84 -11.16
C ARG A 37 -1.10 21.88 -10.54
N GLN A 38 -1.49 22.98 -9.89
CA GLN A 38 -2.81 23.15 -9.29
C GLN A 38 -3.97 23.07 -10.29
N ALA A 39 -3.76 23.40 -11.56
CA ALA A 39 -4.78 23.24 -12.61
C ALA A 39 -4.98 21.79 -13.06
N LYS A 40 -4.07 20.87 -12.72
CA LYS A 40 -4.07 19.47 -13.14
C LYS A 40 -4.17 18.48 -11.97
N GLU A 41 -3.73 18.90 -10.79
CA GLU A 41 -3.70 18.11 -9.56
C GLU A 41 -4.95 18.42 -8.72
N MET A 42 -5.54 17.38 -8.14
CA MET A 42 -6.62 17.46 -7.18
C MET A 42 -6.17 16.76 -5.90
N THR A 43 -6.54 17.30 -4.74
CA THR A 43 -6.24 16.64 -3.46
C THR A 43 -7.07 15.36 -3.36
N LEU A 44 -6.52 14.31 -2.75
CA LEU A 44 -7.29 13.09 -2.50
C LEU A 44 -8.60 13.37 -1.74
N SER A 45 -8.59 14.31 -0.79
CA SER A 45 -9.78 14.70 -0.02
C SER A 45 -10.86 15.40 -0.83
N ASP A 46 -10.51 15.94 -2.00
CA ASP A 46 -11.44 16.63 -2.89
C ASP A 46 -12.04 15.66 -3.94
N LEU A 47 -11.58 14.40 -3.97
CA LEU A 47 -12.09 13.39 -4.89
C LEU A 47 -13.50 12.97 -4.49
N THR A 48 -14.34 12.76 -5.50
CA THR A 48 -15.61 12.08 -5.30
C THR A 48 -15.37 10.59 -5.03
N PRO A 49 -16.28 9.89 -4.32
CA PRO A 49 -16.16 8.45 -4.12
C PRO A 49 -15.99 7.67 -5.44
N GLN A 50 -16.57 8.16 -6.54
CA GLN A 50 -16.46 7.55 -7.86
C GLN A 50 -15.03 7.65 -8.42
N GLU A 51 -14.35 8.79 -8.24
CA GLU A 51 -12.97 9.00 -8.67
C GLU A 51 -12.00 8.21 -7.78
N GLU A 52 -12.21 8.19 -6.47
CA GLU A 52 -11.43 7.36 -5.54
C GLU A 52 -11.51 5.88 -5.91
N ASN A 53 -12.70 5.40 -6.27
CA ASN A 53 -12.91 4.01 -6.67
C ASN A 53 -12.20 3.62 -7.99
N GLN A 54 -11.80 4.59 -8.82
CA GLN A 54 -11.02 4.34 -10.04
C GLN A 54 -9.52 4.22 -9.77
N LEU A 55 -9.05 4.73 -8.63
CA LEU A 55 -7.63 4.71 -8.27
C LEU A 55 -7.17 3.37 -7.72
N TYR A 56 -8.09 2.53 -7.22
CA TYR A 56 -7.77 1.16 -6.84
C TYR A 56 -8.27 0.16 -7.87
N THR A 57 -7.48 -0.87 -8.10
CA THR A 57 -7.92 -2.08 -8.79
C THR A 57 -8.03 -3.17 -7.75
N LEU A 58 -9.21 -3.76 -7.61
CA LEU A 58 -9.32 -5.03 -6.91
C LEU A 58 -8.86 -6.12 -7.86
N ASP A 59 -7.99 -6.99 -7.37
CA ASP A 59 -7.61 -8.17 -8.11
C ASP A 59 -8.86 -9.05 -8.28
N GLN A 60 -9.43 -9.01 -9.49
CA GLN A 60 -10.64 -9.72 -9.84
C GLN A 60 -10.44 -11.23 -9.74
N GLN A 61 -9.19 -11.70 -9.70
CA GLN A 61 -8.82 -13.08 -9.49
C GLN A 61 -9.31 -13.61 -8.14
N TYR A 62 -9.63 -12.76 -7.16
CA TYR A 62 -10.17 -13.17 -5.85
C TYR A 62 -11.68 -12.95 -5.71
N LYS A 63 -12.38 -12.55 -6.78
CA LYS A 63 -13.81 -12.24 -6.71
C LYS A 63 -14.65 -13.52 -6.81
N GLY A 64 -15.48 -13.75 -5.80
CA GLY A 64 -16.34 -14.93 -5.71
C GLY A 64 -15.63 -16.16 -5.17
N GLU A 65 -16.36 -17.27 -5.10
CA GLU A 65 -15.91 -18.50 -4.42
C GLU A 65 -14.74 -19.19 -5.12
N GLU A 66 -14.61 -19.00 -6.44
CA GLU A 66 -13.52 -19.56 -7.23
C GLU A 66 -12.21 -18.77 -7.09
N GLY A 67 -12.31 -17.49 -6.74
CA GLY A 67 -11.15 -16.62 -6.60
C GLY A 67 -10.41 -16.80 -5.28
N GLN A 68 -11.07 -17.33 -4.26
CA GLN A 68 -10.46 -17.67 -2.97
C GLN A 68 -9.78 -19.04 -2.98
N SER A 69 -9.33 -19.51 -4.15
CA SER A 69 -8.75 -20.84 -4.27
C SER A 69 -7.24 -20.81 -4.06
N PHE A 70 -6.73 -21.82 -3.37
CA PHE A 70 -5.31 -22.02 -3.10
C PHE A 70 -4.80 -23.15 -3.98
N GLN A 71 -3.60 -22.99 -4.55
CA GLN A 71 -2.95 -24.08 -5.27
C GLN A 71 -1.94 -24.76 -4.35
N VAL A 72 -2.21 -26.01 -3.97
CA VAL A 72 -1.37 -26.80 -3.07
C VAL A 72 -1.01 -28.10 -3.79
N VAL A 73 0.28 -28.33 -4.04
CA VAL A 73 0.79 -29.53 -4.74
C VAL A 73 0.04 -29.78 -6.07
N GLY A 74 -0.15 -28.70 -6.86
CA GLY A 74 -0.85 -28.75 -8.14
C GLY A 74 -2.37 -28.92 -8.06
N LYS A 75 -2.95 -29.05 -6.85
CA LYS A 75 -4.41 -29.14 -6.64
C LYS A 75 -5.00 -27.78 -6.29
N LYS A 76 -6.12 -27.41 -6.92
CA LYS A 76 -6.91 -26.23 -6.58
C LYS A 76 -7.82 -26.57 -5.39
N ILE A 77 -7.59 -25.93 -4.25
CA ILE A 77 -8.35 -26.11 -3.01
C ILE A 77 -9.17 -24.85 -2.77
N THR A 78 -10.49 -24.98 -2.62
CA THR A 78 -11.37 -23.86 -2.27
C THR A 78 -11.67 -23.84 -0.76
N PRO A 79 -12.05 -22.69 -0.18
CA PRO A 79 -12.41 -22.61 1.24
C PRO A 79 -13.63 -23.48 1.55
N LYS A 80 -14.54 -23.64 0.58
CA LYS A 80 -15.67 -24.56 0.65
C LYS A 80 -15.22 -26.01 0.82
N LEU A 81 -14.29 -26.46 -0.02
CA LEU A 81 -13.75 -27.82 0.04
C LEU A 81 -13.03 -28.06 1.39
N LEU A 82 -12.28 -27.07 1.88
CA LEU A 82 -11.67 -27.13 3.22
C LEU A 82 -12.71 -27.24 4.32
N ALA A 83 -13.78 -26.43 4.26
CA ALA A 83 -14.85 -26.47 5.25
C ALA A 83 -15.61 -27.81 5.24
N GLU A 84 -15.84 -28.39 4.06
CA GLU A 84 -16.42 -29.73 3.92
C GLU A 84 -15.50 -30.82 4.45
N ALA A 85 -14.20 -30.76 4.14
CA ALA A 85 -13.21 -31.70 4.68
C ALA A 85 -13.11 -31.59 6.21
N LEU A 86 -13.13 -30.39 6.79
CA LEU A 86 -13.17 -30.22 8.24
C LEU A 86 -14.45 -30.82 8.85
N ARG A 87 -15.57 -30.83 8.13
CA ARG A 87 -16.83 -31.43 8.58
C ARG A 87 -16.81 -32.96 8.61
N THR A 88 -15.91 -33.63 7.90
CA THR A 88 -15.77 -35.09 7.98
C THR A 88 -14.98 -35.53 9.21
N LEU A 89 -14.17 -34.64 9.80
CA LEU A 89 -13.44 -34.94 11.03
C LEU A 89 -14.40 -35.09 12.23
N PRO A 90 -14.09 -35.98 13.19
CA PRO A 90 -14.73 -36.02 14.50
C PRO A 90 -14.67 -34.65 15.19
N ILE A 91 -15.67 -34.37 16.04
CA ILE A 91 -15.83 -33.06 16.68
C ILE A 91 -14.57 -32.61 17.44
N GLU A 92 -13.89 -33.53 18.13
CA GLU A 92 -12.68 -33.26 18.92
C GLU A 92 -11.48 -32.90 18.05
N LYS A 93 -11.26 -33.67 16.97
CA LYS A 93 -10.18 -33.38 16.00
C LYS A 93 -10.43 -32.06 15.28
N ARG A 94 -11.68 -31.78 14.91
CA ARG A 94 -12.07 -30.50 14.29
C ARG A 94 -11.78 -29.33 15.23
N LYS A 95 -12.16 -29.42 16.51
CA LYS A 95 -11.87 -28.39 17.52
C LYS A 95 -10.37 -28.16 17.66
N THR A 96 -9.60 -29.25 17.74
CA THR A 96 -8.13 -29.19 17.84
C THR A 96 -7.50 -28.43 16.67
N VAL A 97 -7.86 -28.80 15.43
CA VAL A 97 -7.38 -28.11 14.22
C VAL A 97 -7.76 -26.63 14.22
N LEU A 98 -8.98 -26.30 14.62
CA LEU A 98 -9.43 -24.90 14.68
C LEU A 98 -8.64 -24.10 15.71
N LEU A 99 -8.44 -24.64 16.92
CA LEU A 99 -7.70 -23.98 17.99
C LEU A 99 -6.22 -23.76 17.62
N TYR A 100 -5.60 -24.75 16.97
CA TYR A 100 -4.21 -24.65 16.56
C TYR A 100 -4.03 -23.58 15.47
N TYR A 101 -4.74 -23.67 14.34
CA TYR A 101 -4.49 -22.80 13.19
C TYR A 101 -5.15 -21.42 13.27
N PHE A 102 -6.33 -21.29 13.90
CA PHE A 102 -7.07 -20.02 13.92
C PHE A 102 -6.91 -19.24 15.23
N PHE A 103 -6.61 -19.93 16.34
CA PHE A 103 -6.46 -19.31 17.65
C PHE A 103 -5.01 -19.33 18.16
N ASN A 104 -4.07 -19.85 17.37
CA ASN A 104 -2.64 -19.96 17.71
C ASN A 104 -2.41 -20.62 19.09
N LYS A 105 -3.25 -21.59 19.45
CA LYS A 105 -3.13 -22.33 20.72
C LYS A 105 -2.10 -23.43 20.56
N SER A 106 -1.20 -23.55 21.54
CA SER A 106 -0.24 -24.65 21.63
C SER A 106 -0.93 -25.95 22.07
N ASP A 107 -0.29 -27.10 21.82
CA ASP A 107 -0.82 -28.40 22.23
C ASP A 107 -1.15 -28.48 23.73
N VAL A 108 -0.40 -27.74 24.56
CA VAL A 108 -0.63 -27.65 26.01
C VAL A 108 -1.94 -26.90 26.30
N GLU A 109 -2.11 -25.72 25.73
CA GLU A 109 -3.32 -24.92 25.91
C GLU A 109 -4.56 -25.62 25.33
N ILE A 110 -4.42 -26.38 24.24
CA ILE A 110 -5.52 -27.16 23.66
C ILE A 110 -5.91 -28.32 24.58
N ALA A 111 -4.93 -29.04 25.12
CA ALA A 111 -5.16 -30.14 26.06
C ALA A 111 -5.87 -29.65 27.33
N GLU A 112 -5.45 -28.50 27.86
CA GLU A 112 -6.10 -27.86 29.01
C GLU A 112 -7.54 -27.43 28.68
N LEU A 113 -7.76 -26.79 27.52
CA LEU A 113 -9.09 -26.30 27.12
C LEU A 113 -10.09 -27.43 26.83
N LEU A 114 -9.62 -28.55 26.30
CA LEU A 114 -10.46 -29.69 25.92
C LEU A 114 -10.53 -30.77 27.00
N GLU A 115 -9.81 -30.60 28.12
CA GLU A 115 -9.71 -31.58 29.22
C GLU A 115 -9.23 -32.97 28.76
N ILE A 116 -8.31 -33.00 27.78
CA ILE A 116 -7.75 -34.24 27.23
C ILE A 116 -6.24 -34.32 27.49
N PRO A 117 -5.65 -35.53 27.55
CA PRO A 117 -4.20 -35.67 27.61
C PRO A 117 -3.52 -34.98 26.42
N ARG A 118 -2.38 -34.31 26.68
CA ARG A 118 -1.59 -33.66 25.63
C ARG A 118 -1.20 -34.61 24.49
N SER A 119 -0.94 -35.88 24.80
CA SER A 119 -0.64 -36.91 23.81
C SER A 119 -1.77 -37.19 22.82
N THR A 120 -3.01 -36.79 23.15
CA THR A 120 -4.19 -36.94 22.29
C THR A 120 -4.33 -35.78 21.31
N VAL A 121 -3.66 -34.65 21.57
CA VAL A 121 -3.62 -33.46 20.71
C VAL A 121 -2.60 -33.62 19.57
N GLN A 122 -1.49 -34.31 19.85
CA GLN A 122 -0.40 -34.62 18.91
C GLN A 122 -0.77 -35.77 17.95
#